data_AF-A0A091ST18-F1
#
_entry.id   AF-A0A091ST18-F1
#
_cell.length_a   1.000
_cell.length_b   1.000
_cell.length_c   1.000
_cell.angle_alpha   90.00
_cell.angle_beta   90.00
_cell.angle_gamma   90.00
#
_symmetry.space_group_name_H-M   'P 1'
#
loop_
_entity.id
_entity.type
_entity.pdbx_description
1 polymer ?
#
loop_
_entity_poly.entity_id
_entity_poly.type
_entity_poly.pdbx_seq_one_letter_code
_entity_poly.pdbx_strand_id
1 'polypeptide(L)' 'MSQLETAMGMTIAVFDKYAKSDGNRQTLTKAELKTLLEQELPNFLSVREQRGIIE' A
#
# COMPACT_ATOMS: atom_id res chain seq x y z
N MET A 1 19.40 -10.78 -10.24
CA MET A 1 18.22 -10.84 -9.36
C MET A 1 17.11 -11.54 -10.10
N SER A 2 16.38 -12.43 -9.44
CA SER A 2 15.17 -13.04 -9.96
C SER A 2 14.02 -12.02 -10.02
N GLN A 3 12.99 -12.31 -10.81
CA GLN A 3 11.80 -11.46 -10.88
C GLN A 3 11.13 -11.29 -9.51
N LEU A 4 11.14 -12.36 -8.69
CA LEU A 4 10.57 -12.32 -7.35
C LEU A 4 11.38 -11.42 -6.40
N GLU A 5 12.72 -11.48 -6.45
CA GLU A 5 13.58 -10.61 -5.66
C GLU A 5 13.33 -9.13 -5.99
N THR A 6 13.19 -8.80 -7.27
CA THR A 6 12.87 -7.43 -7.69
C THR A 6 11.48 -6.99 -7.21
N ALA A 7 10.45 -7.82 -7.35
CA ALA A 7 9.11 -7.50 -6.89
C ALA A 7 9.05 -7.29 -5.36
N MET A 8 9.75 -8.14 -4.59
CA MET A 8 9.86 -7.97 -3.14
C MET A 8 10.59 -6.68 -2.77
N GLY A 9 11.69 -6.35 -3.46
CA GLY A 9 12.42 -5.09 -3.26
C GLY A 9 11.56 -3.85 -3.51
N MET A 10 10.76 -3.86 -4.58
CA MET A 10 9.80 -2.78 -4.86
C MET A 10 8.72 -2.67 -3.78
N THR A 11 8.19 -3.80 -3.31
CA THR A 11 7.17 -3.83 -2.26
C THR A 11 7.70 -3.25 -0.95
N ILE A 12 8.93 -3.62 -0.56
CA ILE A 12 9.60 -3.09 0.64
C ILE A 12 9.87 -1.59 0.49
N ALA A 13 10.32 -1.12 -0.68
CA ALA A 13 10.58 0.29 -0.91
C ALA A 13 9.30 1.14 -0.83
N VAL A 14 8.18 0.64 -1.37
CA VAL A 14 6.87 1.27 -1.22
C VAL A 14 6.44 1.27 0.25
N PHE A 15 6.58 0.16 0.98
CA PHE A 15 6.25 0.13 2.40
C PHE A 15 7.05 1.16 3.21
N ASP A 16 8.38 1.19 3.07
CA ASP A 16 9.25 2.13 3.78
C ASP A 16 8.86 3.58 3.49
N LYS A 17 8.52 3.91 2.23
CA LYS A 17 8.09 5.27 1.82
C LYS A 17 6.94 5.80 2.68
N TYR A 18 5.98 4.95 3.05
CA TYR A 18 4.79 5.37 3.81
C TYR A 18 4.89 5.15 5.33
N ALA A 19 5.74 4.23 5.80
CA ALA A 19 5.96 3.96 7.23
C ALA A 19 6.92 4.99 7.86
N LYS A 20 6.54 6.27 7.92
CA LYS A 20 7.43 7.36 8.39
C LYS A 20 6.80 8.36 9.34
N SER A 21 5.47 8.37 9.47
CA SER A 21 4.72 9.47 10.07
C SER A 21 4.59 9.35 11.59
N ASP A 22 4.56 8.13 12.13
CA ASP A 22 4.43 7.88 13.58
C ASP A 22 5.78 7.61 14.29
N GLY A 23 6.88 7.62 13.53
CA GLY A 23 8.22 7.30 14.02
C GLY A 23 8.57 5.81 14.04
N ASN A 24 7.62 4.91 13.78
CA ASN A 24 7.82 3.47 13.70
C ASN A 24 7.81 2.95 12.25
N ARG A 25 9.00 2.77 11.68
CA ARG A 25 9.15 2.29 10.29
C ARG A 25 8.87 0.81 10.08
N GLN A 26 8.54 0.05 11.13
CA GLN A 26 8.26 -1.38 11.03
C GLN A 26 6.77 -1.67 10.79
N THR A 27 5.91 -0.66 10.94
CA THR A 27 4.46 -0.79 10.79
C THR A 27 3.89 0.36 9.97
N LEU A 28 2.71 0.16 9.41
CA LEU A 28 1.88 1.25 8.90
C LEU A 28 0.73 1.46 9.87
N THR A 29 0.53 2.70 10.28
CA THR A 29 -0.73 3.12 10.90
C THR A 29 -1.87 2.99 9.90
N LYS A 30 -3.12 3.00 10.39
CA LYS A 30 -4.29 3.01 9.50
C LYS A 30 -4.28 4.18 8.52
N ALA A 31 -3.79 5.34 8.94
CA ALA A 31 -3.69 6.52 8.09
C ALA A 31 -2.64 6.36 6.98
N GLU A 32 -1.46 5.84 7.32
CA GLU A 32 -0.39 5.60 6.33
C GLU A 32 -0.77 4.51 5.33
N LEU A 33 -1.41 3.42 5.80
CA LEU A 33 -1.91 2.38 4.92
C LEU A 33 -3.00 2.94 3.99
N LYS A 34 -3.92 3.77 4.49
CA LYS A 34 -4.93 4.43 3.65
C LYS A 34 -4.28 5.22 2.53
N THR A 35 -3.30 6.07 2.85
CA THR A 35 -2.56 6.87 1.87
C THR A 35 -1.83 5.99 0.85
N LEU A 36 -1.18 4.90 1.29
CA LEU A 36 -0.52 3.95 0.40
C LEU A 36 -1.51 3.34 -0.59
N LEU A 37 -2.66 2.86 -0.11
CA LEU A 37 -3.69 2.25 -0.97
C LEU A 37 -4.24 3.26 -1.99
N GLU A 38 -4.49 4.50 -1.58
CA GLU A 38 -5.01 5.57 -2.45
C GLU A 38 -4.00 5.96 -3.53
N GLN A 39 -2.70 6.00 -3.22
CA GLN A 39 -1.67 6.46 -4.15
C GLN A 39 -1.08 5.35 -5.03
N GLU A 40 -0.82 4.17 -4.48
CA GLU A 40 -0.11 3.09 -5.19
C GLU A 40 -1.07 2.05 -5.79
N LEU A 41 -2.30 1.97 -5.27
CA LEU A 41 -3.33 1.00 -5.71
C LEU A 41 -4.69 1.65 -6.05
N PRO A 42 -4.73 2.76 -6.82
CA PRO A 42 -5.98 3.49 -7.10
C PRO A 42 -7.04 2.62 -7.79
N ASN A 43 -6.60 1.75 -8.71
CA ASN A 43 -7.49 0.84 -9.44
C ASN A 43 -7.99 -0.35 -8.58
N PHE A 44 -7.28 -0.70 -7.50
CA PHE A 44 -7.74 -1.74 -6.58
C PHE A 44 -8.90 -1.22 -5.73
N LEU A 45 -8.84 0.06 -5.34
CA LEU A 45 -9.89 0.72 -4.57
C LEU A 45 -11.14 1.02 -5.42
N SER A 46 -10.98 1.41 -6.69
CA SER A 46 -12.13 1.62 -7.58
C SER A 46 -12.96 0.35 -7.79
N VAL A 47 -12.31 -0.82 -7.83
CA VAL A 47 -13.00 -2.13 -7.90
C VAL A 47 -13.79 -2.43 -6.62
N ARG A 48 -13.32 -1.98 -5.46
CA ARG A 48 -14.03 -2.14 -4.19
C ARG A 48 -15.24 -1.22 -4.10
N GLU A 49 -15.12 0.02 -4.54
CA GLU A 49 -16.24 0.97 -4.59
C GLU A 49 -17.33 0.51 -5.58
N GLN A 50 -16.94 -0.03 -6.74
CA GLN A 50 -17.89 -0.66 -7.68
C GLN A 50 -18.60 -1.88 -7.09
N ARG A 51 -17.96 -2.65 -6.21
CA ARG A 51 -18.58 -3.79 -5.51
C ARG A 51 -19.38 -3.40 -4.26
N GLY A 52 -19.21 -2.17 -3.75
CA GLY A 52 -19.92 -1.62 -2.59
C GLY A 52 -21.30 -1.00 -2.90
N ILE A 53 -21.81 -1.18 -4.13
CA ILE A 53 -23.19 -0.78 -4.49
C ILE A 53 -24.20 -1.88 -4.07
N ILE A 54 -23.75 -2.95 -3.40
CA ILE A 54 -24.62 -4.01 -2.89
C ILE A 54 -24.07 -4.48 -1.53
N GLU A 55 -24.44 -3.78 -0.45
CA GLU A 55 -24.78 -4.30 0.90
C GLU A 55 -25.11 -3.16 1.87
#